data_AF-A0A4U6V839-F1
#
_entry.id   AF-A0A4U6V839-F1
#
_cell.length_a   1.000
_cell.length_b   1.000
_cell.length_c   1.000
_cell.angle_alpha   90.00
_cell.angle_beta   90.00
_cell.angle_gamma   90.00
#
_symmetry.space_group_name_H-M   'P 1'
#
loop_
_entity.id
_entity.type
_entity.pdbx_description
1 polymer ?
#
loop_
_entity_poly.entity_id
_entity_poly.type
_entity_poly.pdbx_seq_one_letter_code
_entity_poly.pdbx_strand_id
1 'polypeptide(L)'
;MGTNSEKPHYVLGVVSADGERLLHKVDLKFEEGKFINDIRVTTRYNIIMDYPLRFGISRTLLQKPFIENDMNGKSRIGVMPLFGDADSIIWFDVENHCSYHLFNCFEDENEVVVRGCRILGSIIPSDRYRADKSKWYGRAFLQPDKDSEDFDPSLDGILFSRPYEWRLNLESGTTNEGYITSEKVAMDFPVINDKFIGIRNKYGYAQVVDSLATSKTGNILTVVIFEKSSSSQLFLLSFLLHNPCSWHV
;
A
#
# COMPACT_ATOMS: atom_id res chain seq x y z
N MET A 1 11.31 4.07 -7.13
CA MET A 1 10.04 4.06 -7.90
C MET A 1 10.32 4.38 -9.34
N GLY A 2 9.79 3.58 -10.25
CA GLY A 2 9.90 3.83 -11.68
C GLY A 2 8.70 3.21 -12.37
N THR A 3 8.03 4.00 -13.19
CA THR A 3 6.94 3.57 -14.05
C THR A 3 7.42 3.74 -15.49
N ASN A 4 7.39 2.67 -16.29
CA ASN A 4 7.78 2.75 -17.70
C ASN A 4 6.57 2.52 -18.61
N SER A 5 6.30 3.45 -19.51
CA SER A 5 5.22 3.34 -20.50
C SER A 5 5.54 2.37 -21.63
N GLU A 6 6.82 2.01 -21.78
CA GLU A 6 7.32 1.03 -22.75
C GLU A 6 7.86 -0.21 -22.03
N LYS A 7 7.98 -1.33 -22.77
CA LYS A 7 8.60 -2.54 -22.22
C LYS A 7 10.12 -2.33 -22.07
N PRO A 8 10.75 -2.89 -21.02
CA PRO A 8 10.12 -3.58 -19.88
C PRO A 8 9.39 -2.58 -18.95
N HIS A 9 8.17 -2.93 -18.56
CA HIS A 9 7.30 -2.06 -17.75
C HIS A 9 7.72 -1.99 -16.28
N TYR A 10 8.30 -3.07 -15.76
CA TYR A 10 8.79 -3.14 -14.39
C TYR A 10 10.04 -4.04 -14.32
N VAL A 11 11.15 -3.44 -13.88
CA VAL A 11 12.42 -4.14 -13.69
C VAL A 11 12.78 -4.11 -12.22
N LEU A 12 13.00 -5.29 -11.63
CA LEU A 12 13.51 -5.44 -10.28
C LEU A 12 15.04 -5.58 -10.33
N GLY A 13 15.73 -4.90 -9.42
CA GLY A 13 17.18 -5.00 -9.27
C GLY A 13 17.58 -5.21 -7.82
N VAL A 14 18.62 -6.01 -7.61
CA VAL A 14 19.29 -6.18 -6.30
C VAL A 14 20.69 -5.61 -6.41
N VAL A 15 21.04 -4.68 -5.55
CA VAL A 15 22.34 -4.00 -5.53
C VAL A 15 23.15 -4.49 -4.33
N SER A 16 24.46 -4.59 -4.47
CA SER A 16 25.36 -4.93 -3.37
C SER A 16 25.32 -3.89 -2.25
N ALA A 17 25.67 -4.31 -1.03
CA ALA A 17 25.62 -3.45 0.15
C ALA A 17 26.53 -2.22 0.06
N ASP A 18 27.61 -2.30 -0.72
CA ASP A 18 28.51 -1.18 -1.04
C ASP A 18 27.95 -0.24 -2.12
N GLY A 19 26.85 -0.59 -2.80
CA GLY A 19 26.25 0.19 -3.88
C GLY A 19 26.91 0.02 -5.25
N GLU A 20 27.99 -0.75 -5.37
CA GLU A 20 28.86 -0.75 -6.54
C GLU A 20 28.44 -1.73 -7.64
N ARG A 21 27.66 -2.77 -7.30
CA ARG A 21 27.33 -3.86 -8.23
C ARG A 21 25.84 -4.14 -8.26
N LEU A 22 25.30 -4.24 -9.47
CA LEU A 22 23.97 -4.82 -9.69
C LEU A 22 24.09 -6.34 -9.65
N LEU A 23 23.75 -6.93 -8.50
CA LEU A 23 23.83 -8.37 -8.25
C LEU A 23 22.74 -9.15 -8.99
N HIS A 24 21.58 -8.52 -9.21
CA HIS A 24 20.47 -9.11 -9.93
C HIS A 24 19.71 -8.05 -10.72
N LYS A 25 19.18 -8.43 -11.88
CA LYS A 25 18.30 -7.57 -12.68
C LYS A 25 17.34 -8.46 -13.45
N VAL A 26 16.05 -8.24 -13.27
CA VAL A 26 15.00 -9.04 -13.92
C VAL A 26 13.85 -8.16 -14.40
N ASP A 27 13.42 -8.38 -15.64
CA ASP A 27 12.12 -7.90 -16.14
C ASP A 27 11.00 -8.80 -15.61
N LEU A 28 10.04 -8.22 -14.89
CA LEU A 28 8.91 -8.96 -14.32
C LEU A 28 7.81 -9.29 -15.34
N LYS A 29 8.02 -8.93 -16.62
CA LYS A 29 7.17 -9.29 -17.77
C LYS A 29 5.71 -8.83 -17.64
N PHE A 30 5.45 -7.73 -16.91
CA PHE A 30 4.12 -7.11 -16.92
C PHE A 30 3.71 -6.73 -18.35
N GLU A 31 2.43 -6.92 -18.69
CA GLU A 31 1.90 -6.61 -20.03
C GLU A 31 1.65 -5.12 -20.25
N GLU A 32 1.35 -4.40 -19.16
CA GLU A 32 1.05 -2.98 -19.14
C GLU A 32 1.87 -2.29 -18.03
N GLY A 33 2.00 -0.97 -18.11
CA GLY A 33 2.58 -0.18 -17.03
C GLY A 33 1.72 -0.27 -15.77
N LYS A 34 2.39 -0.50 -14.62
CA LYS A 34 1.75 -0.62 -13.31
C LYS A 34 2.28 0.42 -12.36
N PHE A 35 1.40 1.03 -11.56
CA PHE A 35 1.82 1.97 -10.53
C PHE A 35 2.08 1.21 -9.23
N ILE A 36 3.31 0.75 -9.10
CA ILE A 36 3.79 0.05 -7.91
C ILE A 36 4.68 1.04 -7.15
N ASN A 37 4.10 1.65 -6.12
CA ASN A 37 4.75 2.72 -5.36
C ASN A 37 5.83 2.18 -4.41
N ASP A 38 5.58 1.06 -3.76
CA ASP A 38 6.48 0.48 -2.76
C ASP A 38 6.82 -0.96 -3.13
N ILE A 39 8.03 -1.36 -2.77
CA ILE A 39 8.54 -2.71 -2.88
C ILE A 39 9.22 -3.05 -1.57
N ARG A 40 8.95 -4.25 -1.07
CA ARG A 40 9.54 -4.73 0.18
C ARG A 40 10.19 -6.08 -0.03
N VAL A 41 11.03 -6.45 0.92
CA VAL A 41 11.73 -7.72 0.93
C VAL A 41 11.46 -8.42 2.26
N THR A 42 11.62 -9.73 2.27
CA THR A 42 11.85 -10.53 3.47
C THR A 42 13.30 -11.02 3.43
N THR A 43 13.70 -11.89 4.34
CA THR A 43 15.00 -12.56 4.30
C THR A 43 15.25 -13.36 3.02
N ARG A 44 14.20 -13.93 2.40
CA ARG A 44 14.31 -14.81 1.24
C ARG A 44 13.61 -14.30 -0.01
N TYR A 45 12.69 -13.35 0.10
CA TYR A 45 11.77 -12.98 -0.97
C TYR A 45 11.71 -11.48 -1.24
N ASN A 46 11.51 -11.12 -2.50
CA ASN A 46 10.97 -9.84 -2.93
C ASN A 46 9.43 -9.91 -2.90
N ILE A 47 8.80 -8.84 -2.42
CA ILE A 47 7.35 -8.70 -2.34
C ILE A 47 6.91 -7.65 -3.35
N ILE A 48 6.16 -8.09 -4.35
CA ILE A 48 5.74 -7.29 -5.50
C ILE A 48 4.23 -7.08 -5.40
N MET A 49 3.81 -5.83 -5.38
CA MET A 49 2.38 -5.52 -5.30
C MET A 49 1.82 -5.26 -6.70
N ASP A 50 0.70 -5.89 -7.05
CA ASP A 50 0.02 -5.70 -8.34
C ASP A 50 -1.43 -5.27 -8.11
N TYR A 51 -1.65 -3.96 -8.14
CA TYR A 51 -2.96 -3.32 -7.98
C TYR A 51 -3.57 -2.91 -9.33
N PRO A 52 -4.88 -2.65 -9.40
CA PRO A 52 -5.56 -2.33 -10.65
C PRO A 52 -5.31 -0.93 -11.22
N LEU A 53 -4.22 -0.24 -10.83
CA LEU A 53 -3.84 1.05 -11.38
C LEU A 53 -2.87 0.87 -12.56
N ARG A 54 -3.42 0.99 -13.77
CA ARG A 54 -2.73 0.71 -15.03
C ARG A 54 -2.46 2.00 -15.80
N PHE A 55 -1.30 2.12 -16.41
CA PHE A 55 -1.00 3.20 -17.34
C PHE A 55 -0.17 2.74 -18.54
N GLY A 56 -0.22 3.48 -19.64
CA GLY A 56 0.70 3.27 -20.75
C GLY A 56 0.13 3.60 -22.12
N ILE A 57 1.03 3.81 -23.08
CA ILE A 57 0.71 4.20 -24.46
C ILE A 57 0.02 3.05 -25.20
N SER A 58 0.39 1.80 -24.92
CA SER A 58 -0.23 0.58 -25.49
C SER A 58 -1.74 0.57 -25.31
N ARG A 59 -2.24 1.12 -24.20
CA ARG A 59 -3.67 1.23 -23.89
C ARG A 59 -4.36 2.25 -24.78
N THR A 60 -3.73 3.40 -25.02
CA THR A 60 -4.25 4.43 -25.92
C THR A 60 -4.32 3.92 -27.36
N LEU A 61 -3.37 3.07 -27.79
CA LEU A 61 -3.44 2.38 -29.09
C LEU A 61 -4.66 1.44 -29.18
N LEU A 62 -5.11 0.90 -28.06
CA LEU A 62 -6.35 0.10 -27.93
C LEU A 62 -7.59 0.96 -27.61
N GLN A 63 -7.53 2.29 -27.80
CA GLN A 63 -8.60 3.24 -27.51
C GLN A 63 -9.06 3.25 -26.05
N LYS A 64 -8.20 2.81 -25.11
CA LYS A 64 -8.44 2.89 -23.67
C LYS A 64 -7.76 4.13 -23.06
N PRO A 65 -8.22 4.60 -21.88
CA PRO A 65 -7.57 5.69 -21.16
C PRO A 65 -6.09 5.41 -20.86
N PHE A 66 -5.27 6.46 -20.95
CA PHE A 66 -3.83 6.39 -20.63
C PHE A 66 -3.59 5.96 -19.18
N ILE A 67 -4.46 6.37 -18.25
CA ILE A 67 -4.49 5.91 -16.85
C ILE A 67 -5.89 5.35 -16.59
N GLU A 68 -5.96 4.15 -16.02
CA GLU A 68 -7.20 3.53 -15.58
C GLU A 68 -7.03 2.93 -14.18
N ASN A 69 -8.03 3.18 -13.33
CA ASN A 69 -8.18 2.46 -12.08
C ASN A 69 -9.32 1.45 -12.22
N ASP A 70 -8.97 0.18 -12.45
CA ASP A 70 -9.92 -0.92 -12.67
C ASP A 70 -10.31 -1.59 -11.35
N MET A 71 -11.16 -0.92 -10.55
CA MET A 71 -11.60 -1.46 -9.26
C MET A 71 -12.49 -2.70 -9.37
N ASN A 72 -12.80 -3.18 -10.58
CA ASN A 72 -13.47 -4.46 -10.82
C ASN A 72 -12.48 -5.59 -11.14
N GLY A 73 -11.20 -5.27 -11.32
CA GLY A 73 -10.13 -6.24 -11.55
C GLY A 73 -9.71 -6.98 -10.27
N LYS A 74 -8.66 -7.78 -10.40
CA LYS A 74 -8.02 -8.48 -9.28
C LYS A 74 -6.80 -7.71 -8.82
N SER A 75 -6.63 -7.57 -7.50
CA SER A 75 -5.35 -7.22 -6.89
C SER A 75 -4.59 -8.50 -6.55
N ARG A 76 -3.27 -8.47 -6.66
CA ARG A 76 -2.41 -9.61 -6.35
C ARG A 76 -1.16 -9.18 -5.60
N ILE A 77 -0.62 -10.09 -4.80
CA ILE A 77 0.70 -9.95 -4.19
C ILE A 77 1.59 -11.08 -4.70
N GLY A 78 2.73 -10.71 -5.27
CA GLY A 78 3.75 -11.62 -5.76
C GLY A 78 4.84 -11.85 -4.72
N VAL A 79 5.12 -13.12 -4.42
CA VAL A 79 6.26 -13.55 -3.61
C VAL A 79 7.29 -14.16 -4.55
N MET A 80 8.43 -13.51 -4.72
CA MET A 80 9.49 -13.94 -5.62
C MET A 80 10.77 -14.20 -4.82
N PRO A 81 11.51 -15.31 -5.01
CA PRO A 81 12.85 -15.47 -4.43
C PRO A 81 13.75 -14.26 -4.69
N LEU A 82 14.64 -13.94 -3.76
CA LEU A 82 15.44 -12.69 -3.82
C LEU A 82 16.20 -12.51 -5.15
N PHE A 83 16.72 -13.61 -5.68
CA PHE A 83 17.43 -13.70 -6.96
C PHE A 83 16.64 -14.48 -8.03
N GLY A 84 15.31 -14.61 -7.85
CA GLY A 84 14.42 -15.31 -8.77
C GLY A 84 14.11 -14.50 -10.02
N ASP A 85 13.43 -15.14 -10.98
CA ASP A 85 12.94 -14.50 -12.19
C ASP A 85 11.39 -14.35 -12.20
N ALA A 86 10.85 -13.77 -13.27
CA ALA A 86 9.41 -13.58 -13.43
C ALA A 86 8.59 -14.89 -13.36
N ASP A 87 9.18 -16.01 -13.75
CA ASP A 87 8.49 -17.30 -13.79
C ASP A 87 8.53 -17.99 -12.40
N SER A 88 9.41 -17.53 -11.51
CA SER A 88 9.50 -17.96 -10.11
C SER A 88 8.56 -17.23 -9.14
N ILE A 89 7.78 -16.24 -9.61
CA ILE A 89 6.85 -15.49 -8.77
C ILE A 89 5.64 -16.35 -8.43
N ILE A 90 5.35 -16.49 -7.14
CA ILE A 90 4.10 -17.07 -6.64
C ILE A 90 3.11 -15.92 -6.41
N TRP A 91 2.01 -15.92 -7.16
CA TRP A 91 0.98 -14.89 -7.09
C TRP A 91 -0.17 -15.31 -6.18
N PHE A 92 -0.56 -14.41 -5.28
CA PHE A 92 -1.70 -14.54 -4.40
C PHE A 92 -2.77 -13.53 -4.78
N ASP A 93 -3.99 -13.99 -5.07
CA ASP A 93 -5.14 -13.10 -5.21
C ASP A 93 -5.50 -12.52 -3.83
N VAL A 94 -5.82 -11.22 -3.80
CA VAL A 94 -6.24 -10.48 -2.61
C VAL A 94 -7.42 -9.56 -2.93
N GLU A 95 -8.13 -9.13 -1.90
CA GLU A 95 -9.23 -8.17 -2.01
C GLU A 95 -8.78 -6.91 -2.74
N ASN A 96 -9.62 -6.41 -3.64
CA ASN A 96 -9.20 -5.33 -4.52
C ASN A 96 -8.95 -4.02 -3.75
N HIS A 97 -7.82 -3.37 -4.02
CA HIS A 97 -7.38 -2.20 -3.27
C HIS A 97 -6.24 -1.46 -3.98
N CYS A 98 -5.84 -0.31 -3.46
CA CYS A 98 -4.51 0.23 -3.68
C CYS A 98 -3.77 0.30 -2.34
N SER A 99 -2.48 -0.01 -2.31
CA SER A 99 -1.63 0.33 -1.16
C SER A 99 -0.37 1.01 -1.66
N TYR A 100 -0.10 2.21 -1.14
CA TYR A 100 1.06 2.98 -1.56
C TYR A 100 2.24 2.75 -0.63
N HIS A 101 2.01 2.54 0.66
CA HIS A 101 3.09 2.38 1.63
C HIS A 101 2.93 1.09 2.42
N LEU A 102 4.01 0.33 2.53
CA LEU A 102 4.08 -0.88 3.34
C LEU A 102 4.82 -0.57 4.65
N PHE A 103 4.35 -1.14 5.76
CA PHE A 103 5.08 -1.11 7.03
C PHE A 103 6.30 -2.02 6.97
N ASN A 104 6.07 -3.30 6.68
CA ASN A 104 7.10 -4.32 6.64
C ASN A 104 6.57 -5.60 5.99
N CYS A 105 7.50 -6.43 5.52
CA CYS A 105 7.22 -7.80 5.13
C CYS A 105 8.15 -8.73 5.90
N PHE A 106 7.67 -9.88 6.34
CA PHE A 106 8.49 -10.86 7.02
C PHE A 106 7.94 -12.27 6.84
N GLU A 107 8.78 -13.26 7.10
CA GLU A 107 8.40 -14.67 7.02
C GLU A 107 7.93 -15.17 8.40
N ASP A 108 6.87 -15.99 8.39
CA ASP A 108 6.26 -16.61 9.56
C ASP A 108 5.97 -18.08 9.23
N GLU A 109 6.92 -18.95 9.55
CA GLU A 109 6.87 -20.37 9.16
C GLU A 109 6.71 -20.54 7.64
N ASN A 110 5.55 -21.03 7.20
CA ASN A 110 5.19 -21.27 5.80
C ASN A 110 4.47 -20.08 5.15
N GLU A 111 4.32 -18.97 5.88
CA GLU A 111 3.66 -17.77 5.41
C GLU A 111 4.63 -16.62 5.17
N VAL A 112 4.28 -15.78 4.20
CA VAL A 112 4.83 -14.43 4.07
C VAL A 112 3.77 -13.45 4.56
N VAL A 113 4.12 -12.66 5.57
CA VAL A 113 3.27 -11.64 6.16
C VAL A 113 3.64 -10.29 5.57
N VAL A 114 2.69 -9.65 4.92
CA VAL A 114 2.80 -8.29 4.37
C VAL A 114 1.94 -7.37 5.21
N ARG A 115 2.52 -6.30 5.75
CA ARG A 115 1.77 -5.26 6.47
C ARG A 115 1.90 -3.95 5.74
N GLY A 116 0.77 -3.28 5.52
CA GLY A 116 0.76 -2.03 4.78
C GLY A 116 -0.47 -1.19 5.03
N CYS A 117 -0.51 -0.06 4.34
CA CYS A 117 -1.55 0.94 4.38
C CYS A 117 -2.47 0.75 3.16
N ARG A 118 -3.64 0.16 3.39
CA ARG A 118 -4.65 -0.17 2.38
C ARG A 118 -5.66 0.96 2.22
N ILE A 119 -5.91 1.38 0.98
CA ILE A 119 -7.04 2.22 0.58
C ILE A 119 -7.96 1.44 -0.37
N LEU A 120 -9.26 1.78 -0.37
CA LEU A 120 -10.26 1.09 -1.19
C LEU A 120 -10.41 1.72 -2.58
N GLY A 121 -9.86 2.92 -2.80
CA GLY A 121 -9.81 3.60 -4.08
C GLY A 121 -8.38 3.85 -4.57
N SER A 122 -8.24 4.69 -5.59
CA SER A 122 -6.94 5.22 -6.06
C SER A 122 -6.90 6.72 -5.84
N ILE A 123 -5.78 7.26 -5.35
CA ILE A 123 -5.59 8.71 -5.22
C ILE A 123 -5.60 9.43 -6.58
N ILE A 124 -5.25 8.68 -7.63
CA ILE A 124 -5.33 9.13 -9.02
C ILE A 124 -6.77 8.85 -9.48
N PRO A 125 -7.59 9.90 -9.66
CA PRO A 125 -8.98 9.72 -10.07
C PRO A 125 -9.02 9.19 -11.50
N SER A 126 -9.96 8.27 -11.75
CA SER A 126 -10.28 7.86 -13.11
C SER A 126 -10.91 9.03 -13.88
N ASP A 127 -10.89 8.96 -15.22
CA ASP A 127 -11.47 9.99 -16.07
C ASP A 127 -12.96 10.25 -15.79
N ARG A 128 -13.66 9.30 -15.16
CA ARG A 128 -15.07 9.42 -14.73
C ARG A 128 -15.33 10.59 -13.78
N TYR A 129 -14.32 11.04 -13.03
CA TYR A 129 -14.44 12.12 -12.03
C TYR A 129 -13.80 13.44 -12.48
N ARG A 130 -13.46 13.59 -13.77
CA ARG A 130 -12.79 14.81 -14.29
C ARG A 130 -13.59 16.09 -14.09
N ALA A 131 -14.92 16.03 -14.22
CA ALA A 131 -15.77 17.23 -14.22
C ALA A 131 -15.90 17.89 -12.84
N ASP A 132 -15.72 17.16 -11.74
CA ASP A 132 -15.84 17.70 -10.38
C ASP A 132 -14.90 16.99 -9.38
N LYS A 133 -13.59 17.11 -9.64
CA LYS A 133 -12.56 16.51 -8.78
C LYS A 133 -12.67 16.98 -7.33
N SER A 134 -13.03 18.24 -7.10
CA SER A 134 -13.12 18.80 -5.75
C SER A 134 -14.22 18.12 -4.93
N LYS A 135 -15.42 17.93 -5.50
CA LYS A 135 -16.48 17.19 -4.80
C LYS A 135 -16.12 15.72 -4.61
N TRP A 136 -15.49 15.11 -5.61
CA TRP A 136 -15.04 13.72 -5.50
C TRP A 136 -14.05 13.55 -4.33
N TYR A 137 -12.98 14.36 -4.27
CA TYR A 137 -12.02 14.31 -3.15
C TYR A 137 -12.68 14.61 -1.80
N GLY A 138 -13.64 15.55 -1.77
CA GLY A 138 -14.39 15.87 -0.55
C GLY A 138 -15.12 14.66 0.03
N ARG A 139 -15.76 13.85 -0.82
CA ARG A 139 -16.45 12.60 -0.43
C ARG A 139 -15.45 11.45 -0.19
N ALA A 140 -14.43 11.33 -1.03
CA ALA A 140 -13.42 10.27 -0.93
C ALA A 140 -12.56 10.34 0.34
N PHE A 141 -12.43 11.53 0.93
CA PHE A 141 -11.85 11.78 2.27
C PHE A 141 -12.90 12.14 3.34
N LEU A 142 -14.19 11.88 3.08
CA LEU A 142 -15.26 12.02 4.06
C LEU A 142 -15.29 10.79 4.96
N GLN A 143 -15.34 10.98 6.28
CA GLN A 143 -15.41 9.85 7.19
C GLN A 143 -16.73 9.09 6.92
N PRO A 144 -16.69 7.76 6.66
CA PRO A 144 -17.89 7.00 6.34
C PRO A 144 -18.89 7.05 7.50
N ASP A 145 -20.07 7.61 7.26
CA ASP A 145 -21.21 7.53 8.17
C ASP A 145 -22.20 6.53 7.60
N LYS A 146 -22.05 5.24 7.97
CA LYS A 146 -22.84 4.14 7.42
C LYS A 146 -24.34 4.23 7.78
N ASP A 147 -24.70 5.09 8.73
CA ASP A 147 -26.08 5.31 9.17
C ASP A 147 -26.74 6.50 8.45
N SER A 148 -25.99 7.26 7.65
CA SER A 148 -26.50 8.39 6.87
C SER A 148 -27.19 7.93 5.57
N GLU A 149 -28.32 8.55 5.23
CA GLU A 149 -29.01 8.30 3.94
C GLU A 149 -28.19 8.76 2.72
N ASP A 150 -27.25 9.71 2.92
CA ASP A 150 -26.39 10.24 1.85
C ASP A 150 -25.10 9.41 1.65
N PHE A 151 -24.92 8.34 2.44
CA PHE A 151 -23.73 7.49 2.39
C PHE A 151 -23.64 6.69 1.09
N ASP A 152 -22.53 6.86 0.38
CA ASP A 152 -22.20 6.08 -0.81
C ASP A 152 -20.95 5.23 -0.52
N PRO A 153 -21.08 3.90 -0.31
CA PRO A 153 -19.93 3.04 -0.01
C PRO A 153 -18.94 2.91 -1.18
N SER A 154 -19.32 3.32 -2.39
CA SER A 154 -18.43 3.32 -3.56
C SER A 154 -17.57 4.58 -3.66
N LEU A 155 -17.87 5.60 -2.85
CA LEU A 155 -17.25 6.92 -2.92
C LEU A 155 -16.72 7.40 -1.56
N ASP A 156 -17.45 7.17 -0.48
CA ASP A 156 -17.19 7.80 0.81
C ASP A 156 -16.06 7.14 1.57
N GLY A 157 -15.04 7.93 1.90
CA GLY A 157 -13.90 7.48 2.70
C GLY A 157 -13.05 6.39 2.04
N ILE A 158 -13.19 6.18 0.71
CA ILE A 158 -12.43 5.17 -0.03
C ILE A 158 -10.92 5.48 -0.09
N LEU A 159 -10.53 6.73 0.19
CA LEU A 159 -9.12 7.16 0.26
C LEU A 159 -8.57 7.20 1.69
N PHE A 160 -9.35 6.80 2.70
CA PHE A 160 -8.79 6.62 4.04
C PHE A 160 -7.95 5.35 4.11
N SER A 161 -6.64 5.57 4.16
CA SER A 161 -5.66 4.52 4.35
C SER A 161 -5.79 3.90 5.74
N ARG A 162 -5.71 2.58 5.81
CA ARG A 162 -5.82 1.83 7.07
C ARG A 162 -4.80 0.70 7.11
N PRO A 163 -4.23 0.36 8.28
CA PRO A 163 -3.29 -0.74 8.39
C PRO A 163 -3.99 -2.06 8.12
N TYR A 164 -3.36 -2.84 7.28
CA TYR A 164 -3.88 -4.10 6.79
C TYR A 164 -2.75 -5.12 6.78
N GLU A 165 -3.08 -6.37 7.10
CA GLU A 165 -2.17 -7.51 7.06
C GLU A 165 -2.67 -8.50 6.01
N TRP A 166 -1.78 -8.91 5.12
CA TRP A 166 -1.96 -10.06 4.24
C TRP A 166 -1.01 -11.16 4.70
N ARG A 167 -1.54 -12.37 4.92
CA ARG A 167 -0.79 -13.57 5.24
C ARG A 167 -0.92 -14.52 4.06
N LEU A 168 0.21 -14.77 3.40
CA LEU A 168 0.30 -15.51 2.15
C LEU A 168 0.92 -16.87 2.42
N ASN A 169 0.13 -17.94 2.40
CA ASN A 169 0.61 -19.27 2.73
C ASN A 169 1.26 -19.93 1.49
N LEU A 170 2.56 -20.18 1.56
CA LEU A 170 3.34 -20.70 0.43
C LEU A 170 3.09 -22.18 0.14
N GLU A 171 2.55 -22.95 1.10
CA GLU A 171 2.22 -24.36 0.92
C GLU A 171 0.82 -24.56 0.34
N SER A 172 -0.18 -23.89 0.90
CA SER A 172 -1.58 -24.04 0.45
C SER A 172 -1.93 -23.12 -0.72
N GLY A 173 -1.16 -22.05 -0.95
CA GLY A 173 -1.48 -21.01 -1.94
C GLY A 173 -2.64 -20.11 -1.52
N THR A 174 -3.07 -20.14 -0.26
CA THR A 174 -4.21 -19.35 0.25
C THR A 174 -3.77 -18.04 0.87
N THR A 175 -4.63 -17.04 0.80
CA THR A 175 -4.47 -15.74 1.47
C THR A 175 -5.42 -15.63 2.66
N ASN A 176 -4.94 -15.15 3.81
CA ASN A 176 -5.77 -14.59 4.88
C ASN A 176 -5.44 -13.11 5.02
N GLU A 177 -6.45 -12.25 5.05
CA GLU A 177 -6.22 -10.81 5.07
C GLU A 177 -7.23 -10.06 5.94
N GLY A 178 -6.81 -8.93 6.52
CA GLY A 178 -7.66 -8.17 7.45
C GLY A 178 -7.04 -6.90 8.00
N TYR A 179 -7.88 -6.03 8.57
CA TYR A 179 -7.42 -4.83 9.27
C TYR A 179 -6.63 -5.22 10.52
N ILE A 180 -5.47 -4.59 10.72
CA ILE A 180 -4.63 -4.78 11.93
C ILE A 180 -5.25 -4.02 13.12
N THR A 181 -5.83 -2.85 12.84
CA THR A 181 -6.48 -1.97 13.81
C THR A 181 -8.00 -2.04 13.63
N SER A 182 -8.71 -0.93 13.89
CA SER A 182 -10.10 -0.75 13.51
C SER A 182 -10.23 0.01 12.19
N GLU A 183 -11.38 -0.11 11.53
CA GLU A 183 -11.78 0.75 10.40
C GLU A 183 -11.95 2.23 10.79
N LYS A 184 -11.99 2.56 12.08
CA LYS A 184 -12.29 3.90 12.59
C LYS A 184 -11.09 4.85 12.55
N VAL A 185 -9.87 4.33 12.54
CA VAL A 185 -8.64 5.14 12.58
C VAL A 185 -7.91 4.99 11.26
N ALA A 186 -7.90 6.06 10.47
CA ALA A 186 -7.14 6.13 9.24
C ALA A 186 -5.70 6.57 9.52
N MET A 187 -4.74 6.01 8.81
CA MET A 187 -3.33 6.31 8.95
C MET A 187 -2.52 5.91 7.73
N ASP A 188 -1.42 6.63 7.51
CA ASP A 188 -0.50 6.42 6.40
C ASP A 188 0.93 6.82 6.79
N PHE A 189 1.86 6.79 5.85
CA PHE A 189 3.29 7.06 6.03
C PHE A 189 3.91 6.20 7.14
N PRO A 190 3.82 4.86 7.00
CA PRO A 190 4.38 3.92 7.95
C PRO A 190 5.91 3.95 7.97
N VAL A 191 6.47 3.86 9.16
CA VAL A 191 7.90 3.75 9.46
C VAL A 191 8.11 2.64 10.48
N ILE A 192 9.21 1.89 10.36
CA ILE A 192 9.65 0.92 11.37
C ILE A 192 11.11 1.20 11.73
N ASN A 193 11.61 0.53 12.76
CA ASN A 193 13.06 0.53 13.00
C ASN A 193 13.74 -0.28 11.90
N ASP A 194 14.68 0.34 11.18
CA ASP A 194 15.37 -0.22 10.01
C ASP A 194 16.08 -1.55 10.30
N LYS A 195 16.48 -1.80 11.56
CA LYS A 195 17.07 -3.09 11.98
C LYS A 195 16.13 -4.28 11.83
N PHE A 196 14.83 -4.02 11.61
CA PHE A 196 13.80 -5.05 11.46
C PHE A 196 13.19 -5.09 10.05
N ILE A 197 13.73 -4.37 9.07
CA ILE A 197 13.28 -4.50 7.68
C ILE A 197 13.46 -5.95 7.23
N GLY A 198 12.41 -6.56 6.69
CA GLY A 198 12.44 -7.91 6.16
C GLY A 198 12.35 -9.04 7.20
N ILE A 199 12.30 -8.70 8.48
CA ILE A 199 12.14 -9.65 9.59
C ILE A 199 11.01 -9.20 10.52
N ARG A 200 10.54 -10.09 11.39
CA ARG A 200 9.41 -9.79 12.28
C ARG A 200 9.73 -8.58 13.17
N ASN A 201 8.87 -7.57 13.10
CA ASN A 201 8.89 -6.42 14.01
C ASN A 201 7.65 -6.40 14.90
N LYS A 202 7.83 -5.89 16.12
CA LYS A 202 6.76 -5.68 17.09
C LYS A 202 6.14 -4.28 16.97
N TYR A 203 6.97 -3.30 16.61
CA TYR A 203 6.63 -1.88 16.59
C TYR A 203 6.69 -1.27 15.20
N GLY A 204 5.70 -0.44 14.90
CA GLY A 204 5.66 0.45 13.74
C GLY A 204 5.08 1.80 14.13
N TYR A 205 5.35 2.81 13.31
CA TYR A 205 4.93 4.18 13.51
C TYR A 205 4.20 4.66 12.26
N ALA A 206 3.08 5.36 12.38
CA ALA A 206 2.39 5.93 11.23
C ALA A 206 1.69 7.23 11.60
N GLN A 207 1.40 8.03 10.58
CA GLN A 207 0.69 9.28 10.72
C GLN A 207 -0.83 9.02 10.69
N VAL A 208 -1.56 9.41 11.73
CA VAL A 208 -3.02 9.34 11.78
C VAL A 208 -3.62 10.49 11.00
N VAL A 209 -4.60 10.13 10.17
CA VAL A 209 -5.42 11.06 9.41
C VAL A 209 -6.63 11.42 10.26
N ASP A 210 -6.61 12.60 10.88
CA ASP A 210 -7.79 13.19 11.51
C ASP A 210 -8.76 13.62 10.42
N SER A 211 -9.93 12.99 10.30
CA SER A 211 -10.86 13.27 9.21
C SER A 211 -11.46 14.67 9.24
N LEU A 212 -11.61 15.29 10.42
CA LEU A 212 -12.22 16.62 10.57
C LEU A 212 -11.21 17.70 10.18
N ALA A 213 -9.94 17.53 10.56
CA ALA A 213 -8.86 18.41 10.12
C ALA A 213 -8.48 18.15 8.65
N THR A 214 -8.41 16.89 8.22
CA THR A 214 -8.01 16.50 6.86
C THR A 214 -9.05 16.90 5.82
N SER A 215 -10.35 16.74 6.09
CA SER A 215 -11.42 17.19 5.17
C SER A 215 -11.46 18.70 4.97
N LYS A 216 -11.01 19.49 5.96
CA LYS A 216 -11.00 20.96 5.90
C LYS A 216 -9.69 21.56 5.37
N THR A 217 -8.56 20.91 5.62
CA THR A 217 -7.23 21.52 5.39
C THR A 217 -6.28 20.67 4.55
N GLY A 218 -6.60 19.39 4.30
CA GLY A 218 -5.69 18.45 3.64
C GLY A 218 -4.47 18.04 4.46
N ASN A 219 -4.36 18.49 5.72
CA ASN A 219 -3.22 18.20 6.58
C ASN A 219 -3.45 16.96 7.46
N ILE A 220 -2.43 16.13 7.56
CA ILE A 220 -2.39 14.92 8.40
C ILE A 220 -1.52 15.28 9.62
N LEU A 221 -1.87 14.90 10.86
CA LEU A 221 -1.02 15.14 12.04
C LEU A 221 -1.44 14.26 13.22
N THR A 222 -0.67 13.18 13.48
CA THR A 222 -0.40 12.53 14.79
C THR A 222 0.43 11.26 14.52
N VAL A 223 1.49 10.97 15.28
CA VAL A 223 2.26 9.70 15.13
C VAL A 223 1.73 8.66 16.12
N VAL A 224 1.43 7.45 15.64
CA VAL A 224 0.94 6.33 16.47
C VAL A 224 1.92 5.17 16.47
N ILE A 225 2.16 4.61 17.66
CA ILE A 225 2.91 3.36 17.87
C ILE A 225 1.97 2.16 17.76
N PHE A 226 2.31 1.18 16.94
CA PHE A 226 1.62 -0.12 16.89
C PHE A 226 2.36 -1.13 17.74
N GLU A 227 1.65 -1.89 18.57
CA GLU A 227 2.14 -3.12 19.19
C GLU A 227 1.15 -4.25 18.89
N LYS A 228 1.58 -5.30 18.16
CA LYS A 228 0.80 -6.56 18.07
C LYS A 228 1.31 -7.47 19.19
N SER A 229 0.61 -7.53 20.32
CA SER A 229 0.88 -8.56 21.34
C SER A 229 0.30 -9.91 20.89
N SER A 230 0.79 -11.01 21.45
CA SER A 230 0.27 -12.37 21.22
C SER A 230 -1.19 -12.56 21.66
N SER A 231 -1.80 -11.55 22.29
CA SER A 231 -3.14 -11.59 22.88
C SER A 231 -4.03 -10.47 22.32
N SER A 232 -4.16 -10.36 20.98
CA SER A 232 -5.17 -9.56 20.25
C SER A 232 -5.46 -8.12 20.72
N GLN A 233 -4.60 -7.54 21.55
CA GLN A 233 -4.78 -6.22 22.15
C GLN A 233 -3.73 -5.29 21.56
N LEU A 234 -4.21 -4.30 20.80
CA LEU A 234 -3.40 -3.16 20.37
C LEU A 234 -3.41 -2.09 21.46
N PHE A 235 -2.22 -1.57 21.77
CA PHE A 235 -2.07 -0.35 22.55
C PHE A 235 -1.83 0.81 21.60
N LEU A 236 -2.79 1.72 21.51
CA LEU A 236 -2.64 3.00 20.84
C LEU A 236 -1.97 3.97 21.82
N LEU A 237 -0.66 4.24 21.68
CA LEU A 237 -0.05 5.40 22.31
C LEU A 237 -0.05 6.56 21.31
N SER A 238 -0.94 7.52 21.53
CA SER A 238 -0.89 8.81 20.84
C SER A 238 0.06 9.74 21.58
N PHE A 239 1.10 10.20 20.89
CA PHE A 239 1.88 11.35 21.34
C PHE A 239 1.41 12.56 20.54
N LEU A 240 0.62 13.42 21.18
CA LEU A 240 0.34 14.75 20.65
C LEU A 240 1.62 15.58 20.82
N LEU A 241 2.38 15.78 19.74
CA LEU A 241 3.39 16.84 19.70
C LEU A 241 2.65 18.19 19.75
N HIS A 242 2.42 18.71 20.95
CA HIS A 242 1.96 20.09 21.11
C HIS A 242 3.10 21.04 20.73
N ASN A 243 2.84 21.89 19.74
CA ASN A 243 3.58 23.08 19.30
C ASN A 243 5.00 22.91 18.69
N PRO A 244 5.18 23.22 17.39
CA PRO A 244 6.46 23.54 16.79
C PRO A 244 6.74 25.04 16.99
N CYS A 245 6.96 25.50 18.22
CA CYS A 245 7.41 26.87 18.48
C CYS A 245 8.10 26.94 19.85
N SER A 246 9.36 26.53 19.91
CA SER A 246 10.45 27.08 20.76
C SER A 246 11.57 26.06 20.92
N TRP A 247 12.41 25.94 19.89
CA TRP A 247 13.80 25.57 20.09
C TRP A 247 14.61 26.77 19.58
N HIS A 248 14.90 27.71 20.47
CA HIS A 248 16.06 28.59 20.28
C HIS A 248 17.30 27.82 20.75
N VAL A 249 18.36 28.01 19.97
CA VAL A 249 19.71 27.40 20.02
C VAL A 249 20.20 27.08 21.43
#